data_AF-A0A6V7LLX7-F1
#
_entry.id   AF-A0A6V7LLX7-F1
#
_cell.length_a   1.000
_cell.length_b   1.000
_cell.length_c   1.000
_cell.angle_alpha   90.00
_cell.angle_beta   90.00
_cell.angle_gamma   90.00
#
_symmetry.space_group_name_H-M   'P 1'
#
loop_
_entity.id
_entity.type
_entity.pdbx_description
1 polymer ?
#
loop_
_entity_poly.entity_id
_entity_poly.type
_entity_poly.pdbx_seq_one_letter_code
_entity_poly.pdbx_strand_id
1 'polypeptide(L)'
;ELWEDASKFPLHGTLRDASSYLFACINANAEFEELRDESRRLCDVKPFCSVFKVIEREGIKGDGNLDSQIGLLIGKGLHEFAALRNSEVNDSRCKLRALGDEISLARQNMSWEEKVQYQYPTRLAEYPEPPRHVASRMSSDNLVVVVKFDYNE
;
A
#
# COMPACT_ATOMS: atom_id res chain seq x y z
N GLU A 1 -20.08 20.57 0.85
CA GLU A 1 -19.54 21.36 1.97
C GLU A 1 -18.54 22.44 1.55
N LEU A 2 -17.28 22.13 1.19
CA LEU A 2 -16.27 23.18 0.94
C LEU A 2 -16.64 24.16 -0.18
N TRP A 3 -17.08 23.67 -1.34
CA TRP A 3 -17.47 24.55 -2.46
C TRP A 3 -18.73 25.36 -2.17
N GLU A 4 -19.67 24.78 -1.40
CA GLU A 4 -20.86 25.49 -0.95
C GLU A 4 -20.49 26.62 0.02
N ASP A 5 -19.54 26.40 0.92
CA ASP A 5 -19.07 27.44 1.84
C ASP A 5 -18.22 28.49 1.12
N ALA A 6 -17.40 28.09 0.15
CA ALA A 6 -16.61 28.98 -0.70
C ALA A 6 -17.47 30.00 -1.48
N SER A 7 -18.73 29.68 -1.77
CA SER A 7 -19.68 30.61 -2.44
C SER A 7 -19.94 31.89 -1.64
N LYS A 8 -19.66 31.88 -0.33
CA LYS A 8 -19.82 33.03 0.57
C LYS A 8 -18.62 33.97 0.57
N PHE A 9 -17.52 33.60 -0.09
CA PHE A 9 -16.26 34.34 -0.08
C PHE A 9 -16.01 35.07 -1.42
N PRO A 10 -15.20 36.14 -1.42
CA PRO A 10 -14.84 36.86 -2.64
C PRO A 10 -14.17 35.94 -3.68
N LEU A 11 -14.28 36.32 -4.95
CA LEU A 11 -13.65 35.62 -6.09
C LEU A 11 -14.14 34.19 -6.32
N HIS A 12 -15.25 33.74 -5.72
CA HIS A 12 -15.82 32.41 -5.98
C HIS A 12 -16.01 32.12 -7.47
N GLY A 13 -16.41 33.13 -8.26
CA GLY A 13 -16.59 33.00 -9.71
C GLY A 13 -15.32 32.66 -10.52
N THR A 14 -14.13 32.67 -9.90
CA THR A 14 -12.89 32.21 -10.55
C THR A 14 -12.60 30.72 -10.33
N LEU A 15 -13.34 30.05 -9.44
CA LEU A 15 -13.19 28.62 -9.20
C LEU A 15 -13.87 27.82 -10.32
N ARG A 16 -13.21 26.74 -10.75
CA ARG A 16 -13.83 25.72 -11.61
C ARG A 16 -14.68 24.76 -10.76
N ASP A 17 -15.25 23.76 -11.42
CA ASP A 17 -15.93 22.65 -10.74
C ASP A 17 -14.99 21.98 -9.71
N ALA A 18 -15.54 21.57 -8.57
CA ALA A 18 -14.83 20.83 -7.52
C ALA A 18 -14.03 19.64 -8.07
N SER A 19 -14.56 18.93 -9.08
CA SER A 19 -13.88 17.78 -9.70
C SER A 19 -12.58 18.14 -10.45
N SER A 20 -12.34 19.43 -10.69
CA SER A 20 -11.14 19.94 -11.36
C SER A 20 -9.95 20.10 -10.41
N TYR A 21 -10.17 19.88 -9.11
CA TYR A 21 -9.19 20.10 -8.07
C TYR A 21 -8.93 18.83 -7.26
N LEU A 22 -7.88 18.88 -6.46
CA LEU A 22 -7.59 17.91 -5.41
C LEU A 22 -7.07 18.64 -4.17
N PHE A 23 -7.11 17.96 -3.02
CA PHE A 23 -6.51 18.47 -1.80
C PHE A 23 -5.02 18.14 -1.75
N ALA A 24 -4.23 19.07 -1.21
CA ALA A 24 -2.84 18.86 -0.87
C ALA A 24 -2.57 19.35 0.55
N CYS A 25 -1.61 18.73 1.23
CA CYS A 25 -1.18 19.12 2.56
C CYS A 25 0.31 18.86 2.77
N ILE A 26 0.85 19.34 3.89
CA ILE A 26 2.13 18.87 4.40
C ILE A 26 1.85 17.66 5.28
N ASN A 27 2.47 16.52 4.99
CA ASN A 27 2.28 15.29 5.75
C ASN A 27 3.19 15.24 7.00
N ALA A 28 3.04 14.21 7.83
CA ALA A 28 3.83 14.03 9.05
C ALA A 28 5.36 13.94 8.83
N ASN A 29 5.81 13.66 7.60
CA ASN A 29 7.22 13.62 7.22
C ASN A 29 7.74 14.98 6.72
N ALA A 30 6.96 16.06 6.88
CA ALA A 30 7.26 17.40 6.37
C ALA A 30 7.34 17.48 4.83
N GLU A 31 6.61 16.61 4.13
CA GLU A 31 6.58 16.56 2.67
C GLU A 31 5.26 17.10 2.12
N PHE A 32 5.31 17.67 0.92
CA PHE A 32 4.10 18.04 0.18
C PHE A 32 3.44 16.79 -0.41
N GLU A 33 2.20 16.51 0.00
CA GLU A 33 1.41 15.36 -0.44
C GLU A 33 0.17 15.83 -1.19
N GLU A 34 -0.02 15.31 -2.41
CA GLU A 34 -1.28 15.43 -3.17
C GLU A 34 -2.22 14.27 -2.81
N LEU A 35 -3.39 14.57 -2.26
CA LEU A 35 -4.38 13.60 -1.84
C LEU A 35 -5.26 13.18 -3.01
N ARG A 36 -4.74 12.23 -3.80
CA ARG A 36 -5.44 11.69 -4.98
C ARG A 36 -6.53 10.68 -4.62
N ASP A 37 -6.39 10.01 -3.48
CA ASP A 37 -7.41 9.11 -2.94
C ASP A 37 -8.33 9.88 -1.99
N GLU A 38 -9.41 10.41 -2.54
CA GLU A 38 -10.43 11.17 -1.80
C GLU A 38 -11.34 10.27 -0.94
N SER A 39 -11.19 8.94 -1.00
CA SER A 39 -11.92 8.01 -0.12
C SER A 39 -11.31 7.94 1.29
N ARG A 40 -10.07 8.43 1.46
CA ARG A 40 -9.38 8.47 2.75
C ARG A 40 -10.10 9.39 3.73
N ARG A 41 -10.23 8.93 4.97
CA ARG A 41 -10.74 9.78 6.05
C ARG A 41 -9.67 10.78 6.48
N LEU A 42 -10.11 11.93 6.97
CA LEU A 42 -9.22 13.00 7.44
C LEU A 42 -8.22 12.52 8.53
N CYS A 43 -8.66 11.62 9.42
CA CYS A 43 -7.81 11.04 10.46
C CYS A 43 -6.68 10.14 9.91
N ASP A 44 -6.87 9.59 8.71
CA ASP A 44 -5.91 8.71 8.05
C ASP A 44 -4.94 9.51 7.15
N VAL A 45 -5.26 10.77 6.87
CA VAL A 45 -4.37 11.68 6.14
C VAL A 45 -3.21 12.15 7.02
N LYS A 46 -3.45 12.37 8.32
CA LYS A 46 -2.43 12.79 9.30
C LYS A 46 -1.57 13.98 8.79
N PRO A 47 -2.19 15.11 8.40
CA PRO A 47 -1.42 16.27 7.97
C PRO A 47 -0.63 16.84 9.16
N PHE A 48 0.54 17.41 8.90
CA PHE A 48 1.38 18.07 9.90
C PHE A 48 0.64 19.21 10.63
N CYS A 49 -0.19 19.94 9.87
CA CYS A 49 -1.11 20.97 10.39
C CYS A 49 -2.51 20.70 9.88
N SER A 50 -3.54 21.20 10.56
CA SER A 50 -4.94 21.14 10.11
C SER A 50 -5.24 22.12 8.97
N VAL A 51 -4.41 22.12 7.92
CA VAL A 51 -4.48 23.02 6.76
C VAL A 51 -4.38 22.20 5.49
N PHE A 52 -5.33 22.41 4.59
CA PHE A 52 -5.37 21.83 3.26
C PHE A 52 -5.35 22.94 2.21
N LYS A 53 -4.62 22.69 1.14
CA LYS A 53 -4.57 23.53 -0.04
C LYS A 53 -5.35 22.84 -1.16
N VAL A 54 -6.27 23.58 -1.77
CA VAL A 54 -6.92 23.15 -3.01
C VAL A 54 -5.98 23.48 -4.18
N ILE A 55 -5.62 22.48 -4.99
CA ILE A 55 -4.77 22.66 -6.17
C ILE A 55 -5.45 22.08 -7.41
N GLU A 56 -5.14 22.60 -8.60
CA GLU A 56 -5.66 22.04 -9.85
C GLU A 56 -5.10 20.63 -10.06
N ARG A 57 -5.95 19.74 -10.55
CA ARG A 57 -5.56 18.37 -10.86
C ARG A 57 -4.67 18.37 -12.10
N GLU A 58 -3.36 18.35 -11.90
CA GLU A 58 -2.43 17.98 -12.97
C GLU A 58 -2.71 16.54 -13.41
N GLY A 59 -2.47 16.23 -14.69
CA GLY A 59 -2.80 14.94 -15.31
C GLY A 59 -2.30 13.71 -14.53
N ILE A 60 -2.77 12.53 -14.93
CA ILE A 60 -2.46 11.25 -14.27
C ILE A 60 -0.95 10.97 -14.38
N LYS A 61 -0.17 11.46 -13.42
CA LYS A 61 1.17 10.94 -13.11
C LYS A 61 0.92 9.60 -12.43
N GLY A 62 0.86 8.52 -13.21
CA GLY A 62 0.48 7.17 -12.76
C GLY A 62 1.28 6.63 -11.57
N ASP A 63 2.50 7.14 -11.35
CA ASP A 63 3.41 6.64 -10.31
C ASP A 63 3.32 7.39 -8.98
N GLY A 64 2.76 8.61 -8.93
CA GLY A 64 2.79 9.44 -7.71
C GLY A 64 2.05 8.84 -6.52
N ASN A 65 0.99 8.06 -6.78
CA ASN A 65 0.23 7.38 -5.73
C ASN A 65 1.01 6.18 -5.14
N LEU A 66 1.66 5.38 -5.99
CA LEU A 66 2.46 4.23 -5.54
C LEU A 66 3.68 4.68 -4.74
N ASP A 67 4.39 5.70 -5.21
CA ASP A 67 5.56 6.25 -4.51
C ASP A 67 5.18 6.79 -3.12
N SER A 68 4.01 7.42 -3.01
CA SER A 68 3.48 7.91 -1.73
C SER A 68 3.10 6.76 -0.78
N GLN A 69 2.47 5.70 -1.30
CA GLN A 69 2.12 4.50 -0.51
C GLN A 69 3.37 3.75 -0.03
N ILE A 70 4.38 3.59 -0.91
CA ILE A 70 5.66 2.99 -0.53
C ILE A 70 6.33 3.85 0.54
N GLY A 71 6.37 5.18 0.32
CA GLY A 71 6.96 6.12 1.26
C GLY A 71 6.31 6.07 2.65
N LEU A 72 4.98 5.95 2.70
CA LEU A 72 4.23 5.75 3.93
C LEU A 72 4.59 4.44 4.63
N LEU A 73 4.68 3.33 3.89
CA LEU A 73 5.01 2.01 4.44
C LEU A 73 6.42 1.94 5.02
N ILE A 74 7.40 2.61 4.38
CA ILE A 74 8.79 2.64 4.85
C ILE A 74 9.06 3.81 5.82
N GLY A 75 8.11 4.73 5.98
CA GLY A 75 8.24 5.93 6.82
C GLY A 75 9.21 6.98 6.27
N LYS A 76 9.46 7.00 4.95
CA LYS A 76 10.45 7.88 4.31
C LYS A 76 10.11 8.17 2.86
N GLY A 77 10.24 9.42 2.42
CA GLY A 77 9.94 9.80 1.03
C GLY A 77 10.90 9.16 0.04
N LEU A 78 10.38 8.69 -1.10
CA LEU A 78 11.22 8.08 -2.14
C LEU A 78 12.21 9.07 -2.77
N HIS A 79 11.83 10.36 -2.83
CA HIS A 79 12.66 11.44 -3.33
C HIS A 79 13.94 11.67 -2.49
N GLU A 80 13.90 11.37 -1.20
CA GLU A 80 15.08 11.48 -0.32
C GLU A 80 16.20 10.54 -0.77
N PHE A 81 15.84 9.34 -1.23
CA PHE A 81 16.84 8.40 -1.76
C PHE A 81 17.45 8.89 -3.08
N ALA A 82 16.68 9.60 -3.91
CA ALA A 82 17.20 10.23 -5.13
C ALA A 82 18.17 11.39 -4.80
N ALA A 83 17.91 12.11 -3.70
CA ALA A 83 18.72 13.23 -3.26
C ALA A 83 20.09 12.85 -2.68
N LEU A 84 20.30 11.60 -2.24
CA LEU A 84 21.55 11.14 -1.61
C LEU A 84 22.78 11.19 -2.53
N ARG A 85 22.60 11.22 -3.87
CA ARG A 85 23.67 11.26 -4.90
C ARG A 85 24.87 10.32 -4.64
N ASN A 86 24.62 9.17 -4.00
CA ASN A 86 25.63 8.17 -3.68
C ASN A 86 25.60 7.04 -4.73
N SER A 87 26.74 6.75 -5.35
CA SER A 87 26.86 5.77 -6.43
C SER A 87 26.59 4.33 -5.99
N GLU A 88 27.02 3.95 -4.78
CA GLU A 88 26.77 2.62 -4.21
C GLU A 88 25.29 2.41 -3.91
N VAL A 89 24.64 3.41 -3.34
CA VAL A 89 23.18 3.39 -3.09
C VAL A 89 22.41 3.27 -4.40
N ASN A 90 22.82 4.01 -5.43
CA ASN A 90 22.16 3.97 -6.74
C ASN A 90 22.36 2.61 -7.44
N ASP A 91 23.59 2.06 -7.42
CA ASP A 91 23.89 0.73 -7.96
C ASP A 91 23.08 -0.36 -7.25
N SER A 92 23.01 -0.31 -5.93
CA SER A 92 22.20 -1.23 -5.12
C SER A 92 20.70 -1.16 -5.49
N ARG A 93 20.15 0.05 -5.65
CA ARG A 93 18.76 0.26 -6.08
C ARG A 93 18.49 -0.28 -7.49
N CYS A 94 19.41 -0.09 -8.42
CA CYS A 94 19.30 -0.63 -9.78
C CYS A 94 19.31 -2.17 -9.77
N LYS A 95 20.24 -2.79 -9.04
CA LYS A 95 20.34 -4.26 -8.92
C LYS A 95 19.10 -4.88 -8.26
N LEU A 96 18.61 -4.28 -7.18
CA LEU A 96 17.40 -4.74 -6.51
C LEU A 96 16.14 -4.57 -7.37
N ARG A 97 16.07 -3.51 -8.19
CA ARG A 97 14.99 -3.35 -9.17
C ARG A 97 15.00 -4.49 -10.18
N ALA A 98 16.15 -4.80 -10.77
CA ALA A 98 16.28 -5.88 -11.74
C ALA A 98 15.86 -7.24 -11.15
N LEU A 99 16.26 -7.53 -9.91
CA LEU A 99 15.81 -8.72 -9.18
C LEU A 99 14.29 -8.71 -8.95
N GLY A 100 13.72 -7.56 -8.58
CA GLY A 100 12.28 -7.40 -8.43
C GLY A 100 11.51 -7.66 -9.72
N ASP A 101 12.02 -7.17 -10.85
CA ASP A 101 11.44 -7.38 -12.18
C ASP A 101 11.50 -8.86 -12.59
N GLU A 102 12.61 -9.54 -12.32
CA GLU A 102 12.78 -10.99 -12.55
C GLU A 102 11.77 -11.81 -11.73
N ILE A 103 11.66 -11.53 -10.43
CA ILE A 103 10.72 -12.22 -9.54
C ILE A 103 9.26 -11.94 -9.97
N SER A 104 8.96 -10.70 -10.36
CA SER A 104 7.64 -10.31 -10.85
C SER A 104 7.26 -11.10 -12.11
N LEU A 105 8.18 -11.19 -13.08
CA LEU A 105 7.98 -11.95 -14.31
C LEU A 105 7.81 -13.45 -14.03
N ALA A 106 8.61 -14.02 -13.14
CA ALA A 106 8.46 -15.42 -12.72
C ALA A 106 7.07 -15.69 -12.14
N ARG A 107 6.56 -14.78 -11.29
CA ARG A 107 5.20 -14.87 -10.71
C ARG A 107 4.09 -14.71 -11.74
N GLN A 108 4.28 -13.87 -12.76
CA GLN A 108 3.29 -13.71 -13.84
C GLN A 108 3.10 -15.04 -14.59
N ASN A 109 4.19 -15.76 -14.82
CA ASN A 109 4.24 -17.05 -15.52
C ASN A 109 3.80 -18.26 -14.66
N MET A 110 3.54 -18.08 -13.36
CA MET A 110 3.02 -19.13 -12.50
C MET A 110 1.61 -19.57 -12.93
N SER A 111 1.36 -20.88 -12.81
CA SER A 111 0.03 -21.46 -12.87
C SER A 111 -0.88 -20.89 -11.76
N TRP A 112 -2.19 -21.12 -11.90
CA TRP A 112 -3.15 -20.70 -10.89
C TRP A 112 -2.88 -21.35 -9.52
N GLU A 113 -2.52 -22.64 -9.50
CA GLU A 113 -2.21 -23.38 -8.28
C GLU A 113 -0.97 -22.81 -7.57
N GLU A 114 0.09 -22.51 -8.31
CA GLU A 114 1.30 -21.87 -7.76
C GLU A 114 1.01 -20.47 -7.21
N LYS A 115 0.14 -19.69 -7.87
CA LYS A 115 -0.30 -18.38 -7.38
C LYS A 115 -1.07 -18.50 -6.06
N VAL A 116 -1.91 -19.52 -5.93
CA VAL A 116 -2.61 -19.81 -4.67
C VAL A 116 -1.62 -20.20 -3.58
N GLN A 117 -0.65 -21.06 -3.86
CA GLN A 117 0.39 -21.43 -2.88
C GLN A 117 1.28 -20.25 -2.48
N TYR A 118 1.56 -19.33 -3.40
CA TYR A 118 2.29 -18.11 -3.10
C TYR A 118 1.50 -17.17 -2.18
N GLN A 119 0.20 -16.98 -2.45
CA GLN A 119 -0.67 -16.13 -1.64
C GLN A 119 -0.97 -16.74 -0.26
N TYR A 120 -1.09 -18.07 -0.20
CA TYR A 120 -1.43 -18.86 0.98
C TYR A 120 -0.40 -19.97 1.20
N PRO A 121 0.82 -19.62 1.65
CA PRO A 121 1.88 -20.61 1.81
C PRO A 121 1.52 -21.64 2.88
N THR A 122 1.73 -22.91 2.56
CA THR A 122 1.44 -24.02 3.46
C THR A 122 2.36 -23.96 4.68
N ARG A 123 1.78 -23.88 5.86
CA ARG A 123 2.52 -23.84 7.14
C ARG A 123 2.77 -25.26 7.63
N LEU A 124 3.72 -25.94 6.99
CA LEU A 124 4.12 -27.28 7.39
C LEU A 124 5.17 -27.25 8.50
N ALA A 125 5.15 -28.25 9.36
CA ALA A 125 6.25 -28.49 10.28
C ALA A 125 7.50 -28.91 9.50
N GLU A 126 8.68 -28.58 10.02
CA GLU A 126 9.97 -28.97 9.42
C GLU A 126 10.13 -30.49 9.35
N TYR A 127 9.58 -31.20 10.34
CA TYR A 127 9.60 -32.65 10.42
C TYR A 127 8.18 -33.21 10.45
N PRO A 128 7.94 -34.38 9.81
CA PRO A 128 6.63 -35.00 9.80
C PRO A 128 6.25 -35.61 11.16
N GLU A 129 7.24 -35.92 12.02
CA GLU A 129 6.98 -36.54 13.30
C GLU A 129 6.53 -35.52 14.36
N PRO A 130 5.37 -35.73 15.00
CA PRO A 130 4.95 -34.87 16.10
C PRO A 130 5.84 -35.09 17.33
N PRO A 131 6.11 -34.05 18.14
CA PRO A 131 6.81 -34.21 19.40
C PRO A 131 6.16 -35.27 20.30
N ARG A 132 6.96 -36.01 21.09
CA ARG A 132 6.49 -37.12 21.94
C ARG A 132 5.28 -36.77 22.82
N HIS A 133 5.24 -35.55 23.36
CA HIS A 133 4.13 -35.11 24.21
C HIS A 133 2.82 -34.89 23.44
N VAL A 134 2.89 -34.56 22.14
CA VAL A 134 1.73 -34.49 21.24
C VAL A 134 1.31 -35.89 20.83
N ALA A 135 2.26 -36.72 20.38
CA ALA A 135 2.02 -38.11 20.00
C ALA A 135 1.35 -38.90 21.13
N SER A 136 1.79 -38.73 22.38
CA SER A 136 1.22 -39.41 23.55
C SER A 136 -0.24 -39.04 23.85
N ARG A 137 -0.73 -37.91 23.32
CA ARG A 137 -2.12 -37.43 23.48
C ARG A 137 -3.01 -37.81 22.30
N MET A 138 -2.44 -38.34 21.23
CA MET A 138 -3.21 -38.89 20.12
C MET A 138 -3.73 -40.26 20.58
N SER A 139 -4.99 -40.29 20.99
CA SER A 139 -5.66 -41.49 21.52
C SER A 139 -5.74 -42.65 20.50
N SER A 140 -5.49 -42.35 19.23
CA SER A 140 -5.46 -43.26 18.08
C SER A 140 -4.66 -42.62 16.94
N ASP A 141 -4.18 -43.41 15.97
CA ASP A 141 -3.61 -42.90 14.69
C ASP A 141 -4.63 -42.11 13.84
N ASN A 142 -5.87 -42.01 14.30
CA ASN A 142 -6.94 -41.28 13.62
C ASN A 142 -7.08 -39.85 14.17
N LEU A 143 -7.26 -38.91 13.24
CA LEU A 143 -7.60 -37.52 13.54
C LEU A 143 -9.04 -37.23 13.13
N VAL A 144 -9.82 -36.61 14.03
CA VAL A 144 -11.19 -36.17 13.70
C VAL A 144 -11.12 -34.74 13.17
N VAL A 145 -11.42 -34.57 11.89
CA VAL A 145 -11.51 -33.25 11.23
C VAL A 145 -12.99 -32.89 11.06
N VAL A 146 -13.38 -31.71 11.52
CA VAL A 146 -14.70 -31.14 11.23
C VAL A 146 -14.53 -30.07 10.16
N VAL A 147 -15.12 -30.30 8.98
CA VAL A 147 -15.14 -29.34 7.88
C VAL A 147 -16.48 -28.59 7.92
N LYS A 148 -16.42 -27.26 7.89
CA LYS A 148 -17.59 -26.39 7.77
C LYS A 148 -17.48 -25.56 6.51
N PHE A 149 -18.62 -25.35 5.86
CA PHE A 149 -18.75 -24.44 4.73
C PHE A 149 -19.59 -23.25 5.20
N ASP A 150 -19.00 -22.06 5.21
CA ASP A 150 -19.77 -20.82 5.36
C ASP A 150 -20.29 -20.43 3.97
N TYR A 151 -21.58 -20.65 3.75
CA TYR A 151 -22.30 -20.09 2.62
C TYR A 151 -22.75 -18.68 3.02
N ASN A 152 -21.87 -17.70 2.84
CA ASN A 152 -22.28 -16.30 2.87
C ASN A 152 -22.72 -15.93 1.44
N GLU A 153 -24.03 -15.75 1.25
CA GLU A 153 -24.60 -14.96 0.14
C GLU A 153 -24.24 -13.47 0.30
#